data_AF-A0A6A6AV00-F1
#
_entry.id   AF-A0A6A6AV00-F1
#
_cell.length_a   1.000
_cell.length_b   1.000
_cell.length_c   1.000
_cell.angle_alpha   90.00
_cell.angle_beta   90.00
_cell.angle_gamma   90.00
#
_symmetry.space_group_name_H-M   'P 1'
#
loop_
_entity.id
_entity.type
_entity.pdbx_description
1 polymer ?
#
loop_
_entity_poly.entity_id
_entity_poly.type
_entity_poly.pdbx_seq_one_letter_code
_entity_poly.pdbx_strand_id
1 'polypeptide(L)'
;MSSNTLDNTSRALHALFCYAWDKFEAHQAEEANAMCRRLLLEPRLSPLGWAGCHLVLAHSPDQSVEHAQAALEAYQNLFSDEPALTELHLQSQKQLIELTERVLAERQQIDAEYSLQLDEMGEADEMEEDTEEEEEDDTDEEEEGDMEDDDEEDVGGVIELFGDQTQRTADAPEVADTHASDVQTAALRSSLLALPLTSGLPTPAGSKRPSRHPTDTDNK
;
A
#
# COMPACT_ATOMS: atom_id res chain seq x y z
N MET A 1 -15.68 -31.83 -6.16
CA MET A 1 -16.65 -30.94 -5.50
C MET A 1 -15.94 -29.74 -4.86
N SER A 2 -15.23 -28.91 -5.64
CA SER A 2 -14.36 -27.86 -5.06
C SER A 2 -14.46 -26.49 -5.72
N SER A 3 -15.41 -26.28 -6.64
CA SER A 3 -15.51 -25.01 -7.37
C SER A 3 -16.21 -23.90 -6.57
N ASN A 4 -17.08 -24.23 -5.61
CA ASN A 4 -17.86 -23.20 -4.88
C ASN A 4 -17.10 -22.50 -3.75
N THR A 5 -16.06 -23.12 -3.18
CA THR A 5 -15.29 -22.53 -2.07
C THR A 5 -14.28 -21.49 -2.56
N LEU A 6 -13.78 -21.66 -3.79
CA LEU A 6 -12.85 -20.72 -4.40
C LEU A 6 -13.51 -19.34 -4.59
N ASP A 7 -14.76 -19.29 -5.03
CA ASP A 7 -15.48 -18.01 -5.24
C ASP A 7 -15.80 -17.28 -3.93
N ASN A 8 -16.01 -18.01 -2.83
CA ASN A 8 -16.37 -17.41 -1.54
C ASN A 8 -15.22 -16.63 -0.91
N THR A 9 -13.99 -17.14 -0.97
CA THR A 9 -12.83 -16.43 -0.41
C THR A 9 -12.53 -15.16 -1.20
N SER A 10 -12.52 -15.23 -2.54
CA SER A 10 -12.23 -14.06 -3.38
C SER A 10 -13.29 -12.97 -3.19
N ARG A 11 -14.56 -13.34 -3.02
CA ARG A 11 -15.62 -12.40 -2.66
C ARG A 11 -15.45 -11.79 -1.26
N ALA A 12 -15.02 -12.58 -0.28
CA ALA A 12 -14.74 -12.08 1.07
C ALA A 12 -13.57 -11.08 1.07
N LEU A 13 -12.48 -11.40 0.35
CA LEU A 13 -11.33 -10.49 0.19
C LEU A 13 -11.74 -9.20 -0.53
N HIS A 14 -12.56 -9.29 -1.57
CA HIS A 14 -13.09 -8.11 -2.24
C HIS A 14 -13.95 -7.25 -1.30
N ALA A 15 -14.81 -7.87 -0.48
CA ALA A 15 -15.61 -7.14 0.51
C ALA A 15 -14.73 -6.45 1.58
N LEU A 16 -13.66 -7.11 2.02
CA LEU A 16 -12.67 -6.50 2.93
C LEU A 16 -11.94 -5.33 2.26
N PHE A 17 -11.58 -5.45 0.99
CA PHE A 17 -11.00 -4.34 0.23
C PHE A 17 -11.98 -3.16 0.13
N CYS A 18 -13.24 -3.41 -0.22
CA CYS A 18 -14.26 -2.35 -0.23
C CYS A 18 -14.42 -1.68 1.13
N TYR A 19 -14.35 -2.45 2.22
CA TYR A 19 -14.40 -1.91 3.57
C TYR A 19 -13.17 -1.05 3.90
N ALA A 20 -11.97 -1.49 3.52
CA ALA A 20 -10.75 -0.68 3.66
C ALA A 20 -10.84 0.63 2.85
N TRP A 21 -11.44 0.56 1.66
CA TRP A 21 -11.70 1.74 0.84
C TRP A 21 -12.68 2.70 1.49
N ASP A 22 -13.79 2.19 2.04
CA ASP A 22 -14.78 3.00 2.76
C ASP A 22 -14.13 3.72 3.97
N LYS A 23 -13.15 3.08 4.63
CA LYS A 23 -12.37 3.69 5.70
C LYS A 23 -11.45 4.79 5.21
N PHE A 24 -10.81 4.59 4.07
CA PHE A 24 -10.00 5.61 3.42
C PHE A 24 -10.84 6.84 3.06
N GLU A 25 -12.02 6.64 2.45
CA GLU A 25 -12.98 7.72 2.14
C GLU A 25 -13.51 8.43 3.40
N ALA A 26 -13.58 7.74 4.53
CA ALA A 26 -13.99 8.31 5.81
C ALA A 26 -12.84 9.01 6.57
N HIS A 27 -11.70 9.28 5.93
CA HIS A 27 -10.48 9.83 6.52
C HIS A 27 -9.89 9.00 7.66
N GLN A 28 -10.24 7.72 7.76
CA GLN A 28 -9.66 6.79 8.72
C GLN A 28 -8.41 6.13 8.11
N ALA A 29 -7.45 6.96 7.70
CA ALA A 29 -6.30 6.56 6.88
C ALA A 29 -5.45 5.48 7.55
N GLU A 30 -5.20 5.58 8.85
CA GLU A 30 -4.44 4.55 9.59
C GLU A 30 -5.12 3.17 9.53
N GLU A 31 -6.44 3.14 9.75
CA GLU A 31 -7.21 1.89 9.71
C GLU A 31 -7.24 1.30 8.29
N ALA A 32 -7.44 2.15 7.28
CA ALA A 32 -7.41 1.75 5.88
C ALA A 32 -6.03 1.21 5.48
N ASN A 33 -4.95 1.90 5.84
CA ASN A 33 -3.58 1.50 5.56
C ASN A 33 -3.24 0.15 6.21
N ALA A 34 -3.62 -0.03 7.48
CA ALA A 34 -3.42 -1.29 8.19
C ALA A 34 -4.15 -2.46 7.51
N MET A 35 -5.37 -2.23 7.00
CA MET A 35 -6.12 -3.24 6.25
C MET A 35 -5.48 -3.53 4.89
N CYS A 36 -5.09 -2.50 4.13
CA CYS A 36 -4.46 -2.67 2.82
C CYS A 36 -3.14 -3.43 2.92
N ARG A 37 -2.29 -3.14 3.91
CA ARG A 37 -1.06 -3.92 4.16
C ARG A 37 -1.36 -5.39 4.42
N ARG A 38 -2.39 -5.70 5.21
CA ARG A 38 -2.81 -7.09 5.46
C ARG A 38 -3.34 -7.77 4.20
N LEU A 39 -4.17 -7.07 3.42
CA LEU A 39 -4.74 -7.60 2.18
C LEU A 39 -3.66 -7.91 1.14
N LEU A 40 -2.60 -7.11 1.05
CA LEU A 40 -1.49 -7.37 0.13
C LEU A 40 -0.71 -8.66 0.43
N LEU A 41 -0.83 -9.21 1.65
CA LEU A 41 -0.27 -10.52 1.99
C LEU A 41 -1.14 -11.68 1.50
N GLU A 42 -2.37 -11.41 1.05
CA GLU A 42 -3.30 -12.45 0.60
C GLU A 42 -3.04 -12.81 -0.88
N PRO A 43 -2.51 -14.00 -1.19
CA PRO A 43 -2.15 -14.38 -2.56
C PRO A 43 -3.36 -14.54 -3.49
N ARG A 44 -4.57 -14.51 -2.92
CA ARG A 44 -5.85 -14.65 -3.64
C ARG A 44 -6.57 -13.32 -3.82
N LEU A 45 -5.94 -12.21 -3.41
CA LEU A 45 -6.45 -10.88 -3.69
C LEU A 45 -6.52 -10.68 -5.21
N SER A 46 -7.62 -10.10 -5.69
CA SER A 46 -7.75 -9.84 -7.12
C SER A 46 -6.72 -8.79 -7.55
N PRO A 47 -6.25 -8.80 -8.81
CA PRO A 47 -5.35 -7.78 -9.33
C PRO A 47 -5.90 -6.36 -9.13
N LEU A 48 -7.22 -6.19 -9.27
CA LEU A 48 -7.91 -4.93 -8.98
C LEU A 48 -7.81 -4.53 -7.51
N GLY A 49 -8.05 -5.46 -6.59
CA GLY A 49 -7.93 -5.20 -5.15
C GLY A 49 -6.49 -4.91 -4.73
N TRP A 50 -5.53 -5.58 -5.36
CA TRP A 50 -4.10 -5.35 -5.15
C TRP A 50 -3.69 -3.94 -5.59
N ALA A 51 -4.06 -3.53 -6.81
CA ALA A 51 -3.83 -2.18 -7.32
C ALA A 51 -4.50 -1.12 -6.44
N GLY A 52 -5.74 -1.38 -6.00
CA GLY A 52 -6.48 -0.50 -5.09
C GLY A 52 -5.82 -0.38 -3.72
N CYS A 53 -5.29 -1.46 -3.15
CA CYS A 53 -4.57 -1.40 -1.87
C CYS A 53 -3.30 -0.56 -1.98
N HIS A 54 -2.53 -0.72 -3.06
CA HIS A 54 -1.37 0.13 -3.31
C HIS A 54 -1.75 1.60 -3.51
N LEU A 55 -2.85 1.88 -4.19
CA LEU A 55 -3.35 3.25 -4.35
C LEU A 55 -3.73 3.88 -3.00
N VAL A 56 -4.37 3.15 -2.10
CA VAL A 56 -4.64 3.64 -0.73
C VAL A 56 -3.33 3.92 0.01
N LEU A 57 -2.37 2.98 -0.05
CA LEU A 57 -1.08 3.13 0.63
C LEU A 57 -0.19 4.23 0.04
N ALA A 58 -0.42 4.65 -1.21
CA ALA A 58 0.24 5.81 -1.80
C ALA A 58 -0.10 7.12 -1.08
N HIS A 59 -1.18 7.16 -0.30
CA HIS A 59 -1.51 8.29 0.58
C HIS A 59 -0.90 8.16 1.99
N SER A 60 -0.23 7.04 2.28
CA SER A 60 0.51 6.86 3.53
C SER A 60 1.87 7.56 3.46
N PRO A 61 2.47 7.96 4.60
CA PRO A 61 3.78 8.61 4.62
C PRO A 61 4.93 7.66 4.25
N ASP A 62 4.70 6.35 4.30
CA ASP A 62 5.71 5.32 4.12
C ASP A 62 5.66 4.79 2.68
N GLN A 63 6.78 4.92 1.95
CA GLN A 63 6.95 4.42 0.58
C GLN A 63 5.84 4.87 -0.40
N SER A 64 5.35 6.11 -0.22
CA SER A 64 4.19 6.64 -0.95
C SER A 64 4.36 6.59 -2.48
N VAL A 65 5.56 6.94 -2.97
CA VAL A 65 5.92 6.93 -4.40
C VAL A 65 5.97 5.50 -4.94
N GLU A 66 6.59 4.56 -4.22
CA GLU A 66 6.69 3.16 -4.65
C GLU A 66 5.30 2.51 -4.74
N HIS A 67 4.44 2.79 -3.76
CA HIS A 67 3.05 2.33 -3.78
C HIS A 67 2.23 2.95 -4.93
N ALA A 68 2.42 4.24 -5.24
CA ALA A 68 1.77 4.87 -6.39
C ALA A 68 2.23 4.24 -7.72
N GLN A 69 3.52 3.96 -7.87
CA GLN A 69 4.08 3.29 -9.06
C GLN A 69 3.52 1.87 -9.22
N ALA A 70 3.50 1.09 -8.14
CA ALA A 70 2.95 -0.27 -8.13
C ALA A 70 1.47 -0.28 -8.54
N ALA A 71 0.67 0.66 -8.01
CA ALA A 71 -0.73 0.81 -8.40
C ALA A 71 -0.87 1.14 -9.90
N LEU A 72 -0.05 2.05 -10.42
CA LEU A 72 -0.10 2.47 -11.82
C LEU A 72 0.20 1.31 -12.76
N GLU A 73 1.29 0.58 -12.49
CA GLU A 73 1.68 -0.59 -13.27
C GLU A 73 0.57 -1.65 -13.26
N ALA A 74 -0.04 -1.91 -12.10
CA ALA A 74 -1.13 -2.88 -12.02
C ALA A 74 -2.40 -2.44 -12.77
N TYR A 75 -2.78 -1.16 -12.71
CA TYR A 75 -3.94 -0.66 -13.48
C TYR A 75 -3.69 -0.67 -14.99
N GLN A 76 -2.46 -0.39 -15.43
CA GLN A 76 -2.08 -0.51 -16.84
C GLN A 76 -2.17 -1.95 -17.33
N ASN A 77 -1.80 -2.92 -16.48
CA ASN A 77 -1.78 -4.34 -16.81
C ASN A 77 -3.11 -5.07 -16.56
N LEU A 78 -4.08 -4.45 -15.89
CA LEU A 78 -5.29 -5.10 -15.38
C LEU A 78 -6.11 -5.84 -16.46
N PHE A 79 -6.12 -5.32 -17.68
CA PHE A 79 -6.92 -5.85 -18.79
C PHE A 79 -6.11 -6.19 -20.04
N SER A 80 -4.79 -6.26 -19.93
CA SER A 80 -3.90 -6.52 -21.08
C SER A 80 -4.18 -7.86 -21.79
N ASP A 81 -4.75 -8.83 -21.06
CA ASP A 81 -5.00 -10.19 -21.53
C ASP A 81 -6.46 -10.46 -21.96
N GLU A 82 -7.37 -9.48 -21.87
CA GLU A 82 -8.78 -9.69 -22.22
C GLU A 82 -9.07 -9.45 -23.72
N PRO A 83 -9.49 -10.48 -24.48
CA PRO A 83 -9.67 -10.36 -25.93
C PRO A 83 -10.88 -9.52 -26.37
N ALA A 84 -11.74 -9.08 -25.43
CA ALA A 84 -12.93 -8.28 -25.73
C ALA A 84 -13.38 -7.45 -24.52
N LEU A 85 -12.65 -6.39 -24.20
CA LEU A 85 -13.07 -5.40 -23.22
C LEU A 85 -14.31 -4.64 -23.71
N THR A 86 -15.26 -4.41 -22.81
CA THR A 86 -16.36 -3.49 -23.09
C THR A 86 -15.84 -2.05 -23.06
N GLU A 87 -16.50 -1.15 -23.79
CA GLU A 87 -16.18 0.29 -23.74
C GLU A 87 -16.21 0.84 -22.30
N LEU A 88 -17.12 0.33 -21.47
CA LEU A 88 -17.21 0.69 -20.05
C LEU A 88 -15.96 0.27 -19.26
N HIS A 89 -15.40 -0.92 -19.54
CA HIS A 89 -14.17 -1.37 -18.89
C HIS A 89 -12.98 -0.50 -19.30
N LEU A 90 -12.87 -0.15 -20.58
CA LEU A 90 -11.80 0.73 -21.07
C LEU A 90 -11.88 2.13 -20.45
N GLN A 91 -13.09 2.70 -20.36
CA GLN A 91 -13.29 4.00 -19.71
C GLN A 91 -12.95 3.94 -18.22
N SER A 92 -13.37 2.90 -17.52
CA SER A 92 -13.06 2.71 -16.10
C SER A 92 -11.56 2.54 -15.87
N GLN A 93 -10.88 1.74 -16.69
CA GLN A 93 -9.43 1.57 -16.62
C GLN A 93 -8.70 2.90 -16.85
N LYS A 94 -9.11 3.65 -17.87
CA LYS A 94 -8.51 4.96 -18.19
C LYS A 94 -8.64 5.94 -17.02
N GLN A 95 -9.81 5.99 -16.38
CA GLN A 95 -10.03 6.84 -15.20
C GLN A 95 -9.14 6.44 -14.02
N LEU A 96 -8.95 5.14 -13.78
CA LEU A 96 -8.08 4.63 -12.71
C LEU A 96 -6.61 4.96 -12.99
N ILE A 97 -6.16 4.83 -14.24
CA ILE A 97 -4.80 5.20 -14.67
C ILE A 97 -4.59 6.71 -14.49
N GLU A 98 -5.45 7.56 -15.06
CA GLU A 98 -5.33 9.02 -14.96
C GLU A 98 -5.35 9.53 -13.51
N LEU A 99 -6.12 8.87 -12.64
CA LEU A 99 -6.06 9.18 -11.21
C LEU A 99 -4.71 8.78 -10.62
N THR A 100 -4.26 7.55 -10.87
CA THR A 100 -3.05 7.04 -10.24
C THR A 100 -1.82 7.82 -10.71
N GLU A 101 -1.78 8.26 -11.97
CA GLU A 101 -0.76 9.18 -12.48
C GLU A 101 -0.75 10.51 -11.73
N ARG A 102 -1.92 11.07 -11.40
CA ARG A 102 -2.01 12.31 -10.61
C ARG A 102 -1.51 12.10 -9.18
N VAL A 103 -1.90 11.01 -8.53
CA VAL A 103 -1.40 10.67 -7.19
C VAL A 103 0.11 10.49 -7.22
N LEU A 104 0.65 9.77 -8.22
CA LEU A 104 2.09 9.60 -8.37
C LEU A 104 2.83 10.94 -8.52
N ALA A 105 2.33 11.83 -9.39
CA ALA A 105 2.93 13.14 -9.59
C ALA A 105 2.89 13.99 -8.30
N GLU A 106 1.79 13.95 -7.56
CA GLU A 106 1.66 14.62 -6.26
C GLU A 106 2.69 14.08 -5.25
N ARG A 107 2.81 12.74 -5.13
CA ARG A 107 3.77 12.14 -4.18
C ARG A 107 5.21 12.41 -4.55
N GLN A 108 5.55 12.39 -5.84
CA GLN A 108 6.90 12.76 -6.30
C GLN A 108 7.24 14.22 -6.00
N GLN A 109 6.27 15.13 -6.13
CA GLN A 109 6.48 16.53 -5.81
C GLN A 109 6.72 16.72 -4.30
N ILE A 110 5.91 16.06 -3.46
CA ILE A 110 6.07 16.09 -2.00
C ILE A 110 7.43 15.52 -1.58
N ASP A 111 7.82 14.36 -2.12
CA ASP A 111 9.10 13.71 -1.83
C ASP A 111 10.30 14.60 -2.22
N ALA A 112 10.23 15.24 -3.39
CA ALA A 112 11.24 16.18 -3.84
C ALA A 112 11.34 17.43 -2.95
N GLU A 113 10.21 17.94 -2.45
CA GLU A 113 10.18 19.09 -1.54
C GLU A 113 10.82 18.76 -0.18
N TYR A 114 10.52 17.58 0.38
CA TYR A 114 11.17 17.11 1.61
C TYR A 114 12.66 16.90 1.43
N SER A 115 13.11 16.36 0.29
CA SER A 115 14.54 16.18 0.01
C SER A 115 15.28 17.52 0.00
N LEU A 116 14.71 18.56 -0.62
CA LEU A 116 15.33 19.89 -0.67
C LEU A 116 15.42 20.54 0.72
N GLN A 117 14.39 20.38 1.55
CA GLN A 117 14.40 20.90 2.92
C GLN A 117 15.48 20.22 3.78
N LEU A 118 15.72 18.92 3.58
CA LEU A 118 16.74 18.18 4.30
C LEU A 118 18.16 18.66 3.93
N ASP A 119 18.40 18.89 2.64
CA ASP A 119 19.68 19.42 2.14
C ASP A 119 19.96 20.82 2.70
N GLU A 120 18.96 21.71 2.73
CA GLU A 120 19.09 23.07 3.29
C GLU A 120 19.37 23.08 4.80
N MET A 121 18.81 22.10 5.55
CA MET A 121 19.11 21.94 6.97
C MET A 121 20.48 21.30 7.23
N GLY A 122 20.93 20.37 6.37
CA GLY A 122 22.24 19.73 6.49
C GLY A 122 23.40 20.69 6.22
N GLU A 123 23.25 21.61 5.27
CA GLU A 123 24.25 22.65 4.99
C GLU A 123 24.40 23.68 6.12
N ALA A 124 23.37 23.85 6.98
CA ALA A 124 23.42 24.75 8.12
C ALA A 124 24.22 24.16 9.31
N ASP A 125 24.28 22.83 9.45
CA ASP A 125 24.97 22.13 10.54
C ASP A 125 26.47 21.93 10.25
N GLU A 126 26.88 21.91 8.98
CA GLU A 126 28.30 21.82 8.58
C GLU A 126 29.08 23.15 8.70
N MET A 127 28.43 24.25 9.10
CA MET A 127 29.08 25.56 9.25
C MET A 127 29.44 25.93 10.71
N GLU A 128 29.35 24.98 11.65
CA GLU A 128 29.65 25.15 13.09
C GLU A 128 30.83 24.30 13.61
N GLU A 129 31.70 23.75 12.75
CA GLU A 129 32.90 22.99 13.17
C GLU A 129 34.20 23.62 12.61
N ASP A 130 34.47 24.89 12.92
CA ASP A 130 35.78 25.51 12.65
C ASP A 130 36.23 26.51 13.74
N THR A 131 35.82 26.26 14.98
CA THR A 131 36.40 26.95 16.14
C THR A 131 36.54 26.01 17.32
N GLU A 132 37.79 25.87 17.77
CA GLU A 132 38.30 25.24 19.02
C GLU A 132 38.95 23.86 18.80
N GLU A 133 40.17 23.56 19.26
CA GLU A 133 41.33 24.32 19.74
C GLU A 133 42.42 23.23 19.87
N GLU A 134 43.66 23.51 19.45
CA GLU A 134 44.80 22.65 19.78
C GLU A 134 45.08 22.77 21.28
N GLU A 135 44.65 21.83 22.11
CA GLU A 135 45.30 21.57 23.41
C GLU A 135 45.55 20.06 23.59
N GLU A 136 46.83 19.70 23.42
CA GLU A 136 47.44 18.47 23.91
C GLU A 136 47.44 18.50 25.45
N ASP A 137 46.69 17.61 26.11
CA ASP A 137 46.92 17.29 27.53
C ASP A 137 47.07 15.78 27.71
N ASP A 138 48.33 15.35 27.77
CA ASP A 138 48.77 14.03 28.18
C ASP A 138 48.42 13.82 29.67
N THR A 139 47.36 13.08 29.97
CA THR A 139 47.20 12.43 31.28
C THR A 139 46.91 10.95 31.12
N ASP A 140 48.00 10.17 31.18
CA ASP A 140 48.03 8.83 31.75
C ASP A 140 47.34 8.86 33.13
N GLU A 141 46.40 7.96 33.38
CA GLU A 141 46.44 7.11 34.57
C GLU A 141 45.41 5.96 34.44
N GLU A 142 45.95 4.75 34.48
CA GLU A 142 45.24 3.49 34.59
C GLU A 142 44.47 3.40 35.92
N GLU A 143 43.22 2.95 35.90
CA GLU A 143 42.68 2.23 37.06
C GLU A 143 41.68 1.16 36.61
N GLU A 144 42.16 -0.08 36.61
CA GLU A 144 41.33 -1.27 36.52
C GLU A 144 40.49 -1.41 37.79
N GLY A 145 39.17 -1.37 37.62
CA GLY A 145 38.18 -1.63 38.68
C GLY A 145 37.37 -2.87 38.35
N ASP A 146 37.94 -4.03 38.70
CA ASP A 146 37.30 -5.34 38.76
C ASP A 146 36.24 -5.35 39.90
N MET A 147 34.97 -5.55 39.56
CA MET A 147 33.92 -5.93 40.51
C MET A 147 33.00 -6.96 39.86
N GLU A 148 33.44 -8.21 39.95
CA GLU A 148 32.55 -9.37 40.09
C GLU A 148 31.78 -9.23 41.41
N ASP A 149 30.45 -9.19 41.36
CA ASP A 149 29.62 -9.71 42.44
C ASP A 149 28.34 -10.31 41.83
N ASP A 150 28.30 -11.64 41.93
CA ASP A 150 27.10 -12.48 41.89
C ASP A 150 26.03 -11.93 42.86
N ASP A 151 24.77 -11.98 42.45
CA ASP A 151 23.73 -12.58 43.31
C ASP A 151 22.45 -12.81 42.48
N GLU A 152 22.18 -14.09 42.23
CA GLU A 152 20.86 -14.59 41.86
C GLU A 152 19.92 -14.52 43.08
N GLU A 153 18.78 -13.85 42.99
CA GLU A 153 17.59 -14.22 43.77
C GLU A 153 16.32 -14.04 42.92
N ASP A 154 15.74 -15.19 42.59
CA ASP A 154 14.36 -15.46 42.25
C ASP A 154 13.40 -14.88 43.30
N VAL A 155 12.41 -14.07 42.91
CA VAL A 155 11.04 -14.20 43.46
C VAL A 155 10.03 -13.49 42.58
N GLY A 156 9.14 -14.28 42.01
CA GLY A 156 7.93 -13.77 41.39
C GLY A 156 6.97 -13.10 42.38
N GLY A 157 6.15 -12.21 41.84
CA GLY A 157 4.78 -12.06 42.31
C GLY A 157 4.33 -10.64 42.64
N VAL A 158 3.21 -10.30 41.98
CA VAL A 158 2.01 -9.73 42.63
C VAL A 158 1.88 -8.20 42.65
N ILE A 159 1.05 -7.75 41.70
CA ILE A 159 -0.18 -6.95 41.90
C ILE A 159 -0.06 -5.45 42.29
N GLU A 160 -0.59 -4.65 41.35
CA GLU A 160 -1.41 -3.44 41.49
C GLU A 160 -0.84 -2.09 41.97
N LEU A 161 -1.43 -1.07 41.31
CA LEU A 161 -2.04 0.14 41.89
C LEU A 161 -1.25 1.48 41.79
N PHE A 162 -1.86 2.38 41.00
CA PHE A 162 -1.85 3.87 41.04
C PHE A 162 -0.65 4.69 40.55
N GLY A 163 -1.01 5.82 39.89
CA GLY A 163 -0.16 6.97 39.59
C GLY A 163 -0.24 7.34 38.11
N ASP A 164 -1.29 7.97 37.61
CA ASP A 164 -1.58 9.42 37.72
C ASP A 164 -0.50 10.33 37.12
N GLN A 165 -0.95 11.17 36.18
CA GLN A 165 -0.38 12.42 35.68
C GLN A 165 1.13 12.50 35.41
N THR A 166 1.48 12.47 34.12
CA THR A 166 2.50 13.37 33.57
C THR A 166 1.95 14.09 32.35
N GLN A 167 1.73 15.40 32.53
CA GLN A 167 1.61 16.36 31.45
C GLN A 167 2.93 16.36 30.69
N ARG A 168 2.91 15.89 29.43
CA ARG A 168 4.00 16.14 28.48
C ARG A 168 3.48 17.12 27.45
N THR A 169 3.86 18.37 27.65
CA THR A 169 3.92 19.40 26.61
C THR A 169 4.93 18.91 25.56
N ALA A 170 4.43 18.36 24.47
CA ALA A 170 5.18 18.25 23.24
C ALA A 170 4.52 19.21 22.26
N ASP A 171 5.19 20.35 22.05
CA ASP A 171 5.13 21.10 20.80
C ASP A 171 5.44 20.08 19.68
N ALA A 172 4.38 19.51 19.11
CA ALA A 172 4.46 18.77 17.87
C ALA A 172 4.24 19.78 16.75
N PRO A 173 5.11 19.82 15.72
CA PRO A 173 4.84 20.65 14.56
C PRO A 173 3.51 20.22 13.95
N GLU A 174 2.61 21.18 13.84
CA GLU A 174 1.32 21.12 13.16
C GLU A 174 1.57 20.75 11.69
N VAL A 175 1.68 19.45 11.41
CA VAL A 175 1.82 18.93 10.06
C VAL A 175 0.54 19.23 9.29
N ALA A 176 0.72 19.97 8.21
CA ALA A 176 -0.29 20.59 7.39
C ALA A 176 -1.47 19.67 7.06
N ASP A 177 -2.65 20.19 7.38
CA ASP A 177 -3.96 19.68 7.00
C ASP A 177 -4.03 19.47 5.48
N THR A 178 -3.90 18.22 5.03
CA THR A 178 -3.94 17.81 3.62
C THR A 178 -5.39 17.68 3.16
N HIS A 179 -6.13 18.80 3.20
CA HIS A 179 -7.56 18.87 2.84
C HIS A 179 -7.85 18.85 1.33
N ALA A 180 -6.88 18.52 0.47
CA ALA A 180 -7.02 18.63 -0.99
C ALA A 180 -7.67 17.41 -1.69
N SER A 181 -8.02 16.32 -0.98
CA SER A 181 -8.37 15.03 -1.61
C SER A 181 -9.88 14.70 -1.71
N ASP A 182 -10.75 15.43 -1.02
CA ASP A 182 -12.14 15.01 -0.72
C ASP A 182 -13.08 14.77 -1.90
N VAL A 183 -12.94 15.52 -2.98
CA VAL A 183 -13.89 15.45 -4.12
C VAL A 183 -13.53 14.32 -5.08
N GLN A 184 -12.31 13.79 -5.01
CA GLN A 184 -11.79 12.88 -6.04
C GLN A 184 -11.93 11.41 -5.66
N THR A 185 -11.98 11.08 -4.37
CA THR A 185 -12.09 9.70 -3.88
C THR A 185 -13.48 9.09 -4.12
N ALA A 186 -14.55 9.85 -3.96
CA ALA A 186 -15.93 9.36 -4.14
C ALA A 186 -16.26 8.85 -5.56
N ALA A 187 -15.60 9.39 -6.60
CA ALA A 187 -15.75 8.89 -7.97
C ALA A 187 -15.13 7.48 -8.15
N LEU A 188 -14.14 7.13 -7.31
CA LEU A 188 -13.36 5.90 -7.38
C LEU A 188 -14.17 4.69 -6.96
N ARG A 189 -15.01 4.85 -5.93
CA ARG A 189 -15.94 3.80 -5.52
C ARG A 189 -16.88 3.40 -6.64
N SER A 190 -17.37 4.38 -7.42
CA SER A 190 -18.29 4.08 -8.52
C SER A 190 -17.59 3.31 -9.64
N SER A 191 -16.35 3.67 -10.01
CA SER A 191 -15.60 2.94 -11.05
C SER A 191 -15.11 1.56 -10.57
N LEU A 192 -14.69 1.43 -9.30
CA LEU A 192 -14.28 0.15 -8.70
C LEU A 192 -15.43 -0.82 -8.49
N LEU A 193 -16.62 -0.33 -8.08
CA LEU A 193 -17.80 -1.17 -7.85
C LEU A 193 -18.61 -1.43 -9.12
N ALA A 194 -18.46 -0.62 -10.17
CA ALA A 194 -19.14 -0.82 -11.45
C ALA A 194 -18.51 -1.92 -12.31
N LEU A 195 -17.27 -2.33 -12.02
CA LEU A 195 -16.63 -3.43 -12.72
C LEU A 195 -17.27 -4.75 -12.25
N PRO A 196 -17.98 -5.47 -13.14
CA PRO A 196 -18.59 -6.72 -12.74
C PRO A 196 -17.45 -7.72 -12.47
N LEU A 197 -17.45 -8.31 -11.26
CA LEU A 197 -16.56 -9.42 -10.85
C LEU A 197 -16.86 -10.70 -11.63
N THR A 198 -17.07 -10.61 -12.95
CA THR A 198 -17.20 -11.79 -13.79
C THR A 198 -15.79 -12.36 -13.93
N SER A 199 -15.43 -13.22 -12.99
CA SER A 199 -14.55 -14.37 -13.25
C SER A 199 -15.23 -15.26 -14.29
N GLY A 200 -15.45 -14.72 -15.48
CA GLY A 200 -16.01 -15.40 -16.63
C GLY A 200 -14.85 -16.07 -17.35
N LEU A 201 -14.48 -17.26 -16.89
CA LEU A 201 -13.74 -18.21 -17.72
C LEU A 201 -14.38 -18.19 -19.13
N PRO A 202 -13.61 -17.99 -20.21
CA PRO A 202 -14.15 -18.03 -21.56
C PRO A 202 -14.79 -19.40 -21.77
N THR A 203 -16.13 -19.43 -21.80
CA THR A 203 -16.86 -20.61 -22.23
C THR A 203 -16.31 -20.98 -23.60
N PRO A 204 -15.71 -22.17 -23.81
CA PRO A 204 -15.12 -22.51 -25.08
C PRO A 204 -16.23 -22.46 -26.12
N ALA A 205 -16.11 -21.52 -27.06
CA ALA A 205 -16.99 -21.39 -28.19
C ALA A 205 -17.16 -22.78 -28.82
N GLY A 206 -18.39 -23.29 -28.77
CA GLY A 206 -18.74 -24.62 -29.25
C GLY A 206 -18.14 -24.84 -30.63
N SER A 207 -17.13 -25.70 -30.67
CA SER A 207 -16.49 -26.15 -31.88
C SER A 207 -17.57 -26.84 -32.73
N LYS A 208 -18.16 -26.10 -33.68
CA LYS A 208 -19.03 -26.65 -34.72
C LYS A 208 -18.19 -27.64 -35.50
N ARG A 209 -18.28 -28.91 -35.13
CA ARG A 209 -17.73 -30.02 -35.92
C ARG A 209 -18.28 -29.88 -37.34
N PRO A 210 -17.43 -29.76 -38.38
CA PRO A 210 -17.90 -29.86 -39.74
C PRO A 210 -18.49 -31.26 -39.94
N SER A 211 -19.77 -31.29 -40.27
CA SER A 211 -20.48 -32.51 -40.64
C SER A 211 -19.80 -33.08 -41.89
N ARG A 212 -19.08 -34.20 -41.74
CA ARG A 212 -18.50 -34.92 -42.88
C ARG A 212 -19.65 -35.54 -43.67
N HIS A 213 -19.94 -35.00 -44.85
CA HIS A 213 -20.73 -35.70 -45.85
C HIS A 213 -19.93 -36.90 -46.38
N PRO A 214 -20.50 -38.13 -46.37
CA PRO A 214 -19.95 -39.23 -47.14
C PRO A 214 -20.28 -39.00 -48.61
N THR A 215 -19.27 -38.85 -49.46
CA THR A 215 -19.42 -39.01 -50.89
C THR A 215 -19.39 -40.51 -51.20
N ASP A 216 -20.55 -41.04 -51.58
CA ASP A 216 -20.71 -42.35 -52.20
C ASP A 216 -19.78 -42.45 -53.42
N THR A 217 -18.90 -43.43 -53.38
CA THR A 217 -18.21 -43.96 -54.56
C THR A 217 -19.15 -44.93 -55.25
N ASP A 218 -19.94 -44.44 -56.22
CA ASP A 218 -20.66 -45.32 -57.13
C ASP A 218 -19.88 -45.53 -58.44
N ASN A 219 -19.41 -46.77 -58.50
CA ASN A 219 -18.91 -47.58 -59.57
C ASN A 219 -19.69 -47.46 -60.90
N LYS A 220 -19.03 -47.11 -62.01
CA LYS A 220 -19.26 -47.67 -63.34
C LYS A 220 -18.17 -47.33 -64.34
#